data_AF-A0A1Q7M047-F1
#
_entry.id   AF-A0A1Q7M047-F1
#
_cell.length_a   1.000
_cell.length_b   1.000
_cell.length_c   1.000
_cell.angle_alpha   90.00
_cell.angle_beta   90.00
_cell.angle_gamma   90.00
#
_symmetry.space_group_name_H-M   'P 1'
#
loop_
_entity.id
_entity.type
_entity.pdbx_description
1 polymer ?
#
loop_
_entity_poly.entity_id
_entity_poly.type
_entity_poly.pdbx_seq_one_letter_code
_entity_poly.pdbx_strand_id
1 'polypeptide(L)'
;MANWFEEFERSFDEMFKGLELPKELVREKKLPDGATVREMGPFVYGYSFSVGPDGKPVIREFGNVKPSIGGGPFGAPKPKLSVKDEREPLVDAIVHDDIVKVVAELPGVEKSDITLHCDGRSLILKVDNEKRRYYKKLELPVEVDPDTSKANYKNGVLELVLTRKSVGQKPKQIRID
;
A
#
# COMPACT_ATOMS: atom_id res chain seq x y z
N MET A 1 -20.43 -12.22 -11.34
CA MET A 1 -19.18 -11.86 -10.62
C MET A 1 -17.95 -12.46 -11.31
N ALA A 2 -18.01 -13.72 -11.80
CA ALA A 2 -16.90 -14.38 -12.52
C ALA A 2 -16.38 -13.60 -13.76
N ASN A 3 -17.27 -13.11 -14.63
CA ASN A 3 -16.86 -12.48 -15.90
C ASN A 3 -15.98 -11.22 -15.76
N TRP A 4 -16.18 -10.42 -14.71
CA TRP A 4 -15.39 -9.20 -14.51
C TRP A 4 -13.99 -9.51 -13.97
N PHE A 5 -13.87 -10.54 -13.13
CA PHE A 5 -12.56 -10.95 -12.60
C PHE A 5 -11.69 -11.55 -13.70
N GLU A 6 -12.28 -12.42 -14.53
CA GLU A 6 -11.62 -12.95 -15.73
C GLU A 6 -11.22 -11.83 -16.73
N GLU A 7 -12.06 -10.81 -16.89
CA GLU A 7 -11.76 -9.66 -17.74
C GLU A 7 -10.64 -8.78 -17.18
N PHE A 8 -10.60 -8.60 -15.85
CA PHE A 8 -9.49 -7.92 -15.17
C PHE A 8 -8.18 -8.70 -15.31
N GLU A 9 -8.19 -10.02 -15.06
CA GLU A 9 -7.02 -10.88 -15.22
C GLU A 9 -6.51 -10.87 -16.67
N ARG A 10 -7.41 -10.94 -17.65
CA ARG A 10 -7.02 -10.84 -19.06
C ARG A 10 -6.39 -9.47 -19.39
N SER A 11 -6.99 -8.39 -18.92
CA SER A 11 -6.47 -7.02 -19.12
C SER A 11 -5.11 -6.84 -18.46
N PHE A 12 -4.94 -7.46 -17.29
CA PHE A 12 -3.69 -7.50 -16.55
C PHE A 12 -2.60 -8.23 -17.33
N ASP A 13 -2.89 -9.46 -17.76
CA ASP A 13 -1.96 -10.27 -18.55
C ASP A 13 -1.55 -9.54 -19.84
N GLU A 14 -2.50 -8.91 -20.54
CA GLU A 14 -2.23 -8.11 -21.73
C GLU A 14 -1.33 -6.91 -21.45
N MET A 15 -1.58 -6.19 -20.35
CA MET A 15 -0.74 -5.06 -19.92
C MET A 15 0.70 -5.50 -19.64
N PHE A 16 0.90 -6.67 -19.05
CA PHE A 16 2.22 -7.22 -18.75
C PHE A 16 2.90 -7.90 -19.94
N LYS A 17 2.15 -8.27 -20.99
CA LYS A 17 2.63 -9.03 -22.17
C LYS A 17 3.68 -8.32 -23.03
N GLY A 18 4.10 -7.12 -22.69
CA GLY A 18 5.19 -6.39 -23.35
C GLY A 18 5.99 -5.48 -22.43
N LEU A 19 5.87 -5.64 -21.11
CA LEU A 19 6.64 -4.85 -20.16
C LEU A 19 8.09 -5.36 -20.11
N GLU A 20 8.99 -4.59 -20.68
CA GLU A 20 10.43 -4.79 -20.53
C GLU A 20 10.89 -4.18 -19.21
N LEU A 21 11.69 -4.93 -18.43
CA LEU A 21 12.32 -4.40 -17.23
C LEU A 21 13.32 -3.29 -17.60
N PRO A 22 13.17 -2.07 -17.05
CA PRO A 22 14.10 -0.99 -17.31
C PRO A 22 15.53 -1.35 -16.88
N LYS A 23 16.51 -1.11 -17.76
CA LYS A 23 17.94 -1.39 -17.51
C LYS A 23 18.50 -0.57 -16.33
N GLU A 24 17.90 0.58 -16.06
CA GLU A 24 18.22 1.48 -14.93
C GLU A 24 18.01 0.84 -13.55
N LEU A 25 17.30 -0.29 -13.50
CA LEU A 25 17.01 -1.02 -12.27
C LEU A 25 18.06 -2.07 -11.90
N VAL A 26 19.11 -2.20 -12.73
CA VAL A 26 20.26 -3.07 -12.48
C VAL A 26 21.30 -2.24 -11.74
N ARG A 27 21.55 -2.57 -10.47
CA ARG A 27 22.55 -1.89 -9.64
C ARG A 27 23.85 -2.68 -9.70
N GLU A 28 24.94 -2.04 -10.13
CA GLU A 28 26.26 -2.67 -10.14
C GLU A 28 27.00 -2.40 -8.82
N LYS A 29 27.45 -3.46 -8.14
CA LYS A 29 28.25 -3.40 -6.92
C LYS A 29 29.62 -4.03 -7.16
N LYS A 30 30.70 -3.29 -6.89
CA LYS A 30 32.05 -3.84 -6.91
C LYS A 30 32.37 -4.56 -5.60
N LEU A 31 32.89 -5.77 -5.71
CA LEU A 31 33.35 -6.59 -4.60
C LEU A 31 34.81 -6.25 -4.23
N PRO A 32 35.26 -6.62 -3.01
CA PRO A 32 36.63 -6.40 -2.57
C PRO A 32 37.72 -7.06 -3.44
N ASP A 33 37.36 -8.10 -4.18
CA ASP A 33 38.22 -8.83 -5.14
C ASP A 33 38.27 -8.19 -6.54
N GLY A 34 37.56 -7.07 -6.75
CA GLY A 34 37.48 -6.37 -8.03
C GLY A 34 36.39 -6.87 -8.97
N ALA A 35 35.63 -7.91 -8.62
CA ALA A 35 34.51 -8.38 -9.42
C ALA A 35 33.31 -7.42 -9.34
N THR A 36 32.54 -7.29 -10.43
CA THR A 36 31.29 -6.52 -10.45
C THR A 36 30.11 -7.48 -10.35
N VAL A 37 29.28 -7.32 -9.33
CA VAL A 37 28.00 -8.02 -9.17
C VAL A 37 26.88 -7.11 -9.64
N ARG A 38 26.04 -7.61 -10.53
CA ARG A 38 24.77 -6.97 -10.91
C ARG A 38 23.68 -7.45 -9.96
N GLU A 39 23.19 -6.55 -9.13
CA GLU A 39 22.08 -6.78 -8.22
C GLU A 39 20.82 -6.17 -8.84
N MET A 40 19.75 -6.97 -8.93
CA MET A 40 18.48 -6.54 -9.50
C MET A 40 17.38 -6.73 -8.46
N GLY A 41 16.61 -5.68 -8.20
CA GLY A 41 15.43 -5.75 -7.33
C GLY A 41 15.70 -5.54 -5.83
N PRO A 42 14.68 -5.73 -4.96
CA PRO A 42 13.41 -6.40 -5.24
C PRO A 42 12.40 -5.54 -6.01
N PHE A 43 11.76 -6.15 -7.01
CA PHE A 43 10.61 -5.60 -7.73
C PHE A 43 9.34 -6.29 -7.25
N VAL A 44 8.41 -5.50 -6.75
CA VAL A 44 7.12 -5.98 -6.28
C VAL A 44 6.05 -5.15 -6.98
N TYR A 45 5.19 -5.85 -7.71
CA TYR A 45 3.89 -5.35 -8.14
C TYR A 45 2.85 -6.31 -7.58
N GLY A 46 1.79 -5.77 -6.98
CA GLY A 46 0.66 -6.58 -6.55
C GLY A 46 -0.59 -5.74 -6.44
N TYR A 47 -1.73 -6.41 -6.41
CA TYR A 47 -3.03 -5.80 -6.12
C TYR A 47 -3.76 -6.62 -5.07
N SER A 48 -4.63 -5.96 -4.33
CA SER A 48 -5.61 -6.60 -3.45
C SER A 48 -7.01 -6.30 -3.96
N PHE A 49 -7.91 -7.27 -3.78
CA PHE A 49 -9.31 -7.19 -4.16
C PHE A 49 -10.17 -7.34 -2.91
N SER A 50 -11.16 -6.47 -2.76
CA SER A 50 -12.17 -6.55 -1.69
C SER A 50 -13.53 -6.12 -2.22
N VAL A 51 -14.62 -6.58 -1.60
CA VAL A 51 -15.98 -6.14 -1.92
C VAL A 51 -16.40 -5.09 -0.90
N GLY A 52 -16.74 -3.91 -1.37
CA GLY A 52 -17.19 -2.80 -0.54
C GLY A 52 -18.59 -3.04 0.05
N PRO A 53 -19.01 -2.23 1.05
CA PRO A 53 -20.33 -2.33 1.65
C PRO A 53 -21.50 -2.11 0.68
N ASP A 54 -21.24 -1.42 -0.44
CA ASP A 54 -22.17 -1.18 -1.53
C ASP A 54 -22.18 -2.29 -2.59
N GLY A 55 -21.47 -3.40 -2.34
CA GLY A 55 -21.34 -4.53 -3.24
C GLY A 55 -20.37 -4.31 -4.41
N LYS A 56 -19.68 -3.15 -4.47
CA LYS A 56 -18.75 -2.85 -5.56
C LYS A 56 -17.34 -3.36 -5.26
N PRO A 57 -16.60 -3.83 -6.28
CA PRO A 57 -15.22 -4.23 -6.10
C PRO A 57 -14.31 -3.03 -5.83
N VAL A 58 -13.40 -3.18 -4.88
CA VAL A 58 -12.33 -2.22 -4.57
C VAL A 58 -11.00 -2.90 -4.83
N ILE A 59 -10.29 -2.44 -5.86
CA ILE A 59 -8.94 -2.87 -6.20
C ILE A 59 -7.94 -1.87 -5.59
N ARG A 60 -6.90 -2.36 -4.91
CA ARG A 60 -5.80 -1.53 -4.41
C ARG A 60 -4.46 -2.12 -4.84
N GLU A 61 -3.66 -1.34 -5.55
CA GLU A 61 -2.29 -1.71 -5.91
C GLU A 61 -1.31 -1.48 -4.75
N PHE A 62 -0.24 -2.27 -4.71
CA PHE A 62 0.87 -2.15 -3.77
C PHE A 62 2.19 -2.59 -4.43
N GLY A 63 3.30 -2.36 -3.74
CA GLY A 63 4.64 -2.63 -4.22
C GLY A 63 5.38 -1.37 -4.63
N ASN A 64 6.49 -1.54 -5.35
CA ASN A 64 7.36 -0.46 -5.78
C ASN A 64 7.39 -0.29 -7.31
N VAL A 65 6.68 -1.14 -8.04
CA VAL A 65 6.58 -1.10 -9.49
C VAL A 65 5.19 -0.57 -9.86
N LYS A 66 5.10 0.37 -10.80
CA LYS A 66 3.82 0.81 -11.39
C LYS A 66 3.89 0.82 -12.91
N PRO A 67 2.95 0.12 -13.59
CA PRO A 67 2.77 0.27 -15.03
C PRO A 67 2.46 1.72 -15.38
N SER A 68 3.08 2.20 -16.45
CA SER A 68 2.87 3.54 -16.99
C SER A 68 2.94 3.48 -18.51
N ILE A 69 2.32 4.45 -19.18
CA ILE A 69 2.42 4.60 -20.63
C ILE A 69 3.47 5.68 -20.91
N GLY A 70 4.55 5.30 -21.59
CA GLY A 70 5.59 6.22 -22.02
C GLY A 70 5.61 6.42 -23.54
N GLY A 71 6.41 7.38 -24.00
CA GLY A 71 6.70 7.54 -25.43
C GLY A 71 7.65 6.45 -25.94
N GLY A 72 7.24 5.78 -27.01
CA GLY A 72 8.03 4.86 -27.83
C GLY A 72 8.53 5.52 -29.12
N PRO A 73 9.20 4.75 -30.01
CA PRO A 73 9.66 5.24 -31.30
C PRO A 73 8.52 5.91 -32.08
N PHE A 74 8.80 7.05 -32.71
CA PHE A 74 7.81 7.82 -33.48
C PHE A 74 6.58 8.28 -32.68
N GLY A 75 6.66 8.37 -31.35
CA GLY A 75 5.58 8.83 -30.50
C GLY A 75 4.49 7.79 -30.22
N ALA A 76 4.69 6.52 -30.63
CA ALA A 76 3.77 5.45 -30.30
C ALA A 76 3.77 5.19 -28.78
N PRO A 77 2.60 5.01 -28.13
CA PRO A 77 2.54 4.66 -26.72
C PRO A 77 3.19 3.29 -26.50
N LYS A 78 4.16 3.21 -25.58
CA LYS A 78 4.80 1.96 -25.17
C LYS A 78 4.64 1.77 -23.66
N PRO A 79 4.19 0.59 -23.18
CA PRO A 79 4.18 0.27 -21.76
C PRO A 79 5.59 0.41 -21.16
N LYS A 80 5.69 1.06 -20.01
CA LYS A 80 6.93 1.21 -19.22
C LYS A 80 6.65 0.92 -17.75
N LEU A 81 7.64 0.36 -17.07
CA LEU A 81 7.61 0.21 -15.62
C LEU A 81 8.27 1.43 -14.99
N SER A 82 7.56 2.12 -14.12
CA SER A 82 8.18 3.04 -13.17
C SER A 82 8.47 2.26 -11.90
N VAL A 83 9.70 2.37 -11.39
CA VAL A 83 10.08 1.73 -10.13
C VAL A 83 10.50 2.80 -9.14
N LYS A 84 9.95 2.70 -7.94
CA LYS A 84 10.33 3.53 -6.81
C LYS A 84 11.31 2.76 -5.93
N ASP A 85 12.16 3.54 -5.29
CA ASP A 85 13.10 3.06 -4.28
C ASP A 85 12.40 2.66 -2.97
N GLU A 86 11.20 3.19 -2.74
CA GLU A 86 10.32 2.89 -1.62
C GLU A 86 9.19 1.96 -2.06
N ARG A 87 8.89 0.95 -1.24
CA ARG A 87 7.81 0.00 -1.48
C ARG A 87 6.53 0.45 -0.81
N GLU A 88 5.44 0.54 -1.55
CA GLU A 88 4.13 0.66 -0.92
C GLU A 88 3.77 -0.69 -0.28
N PRO A 89 3.57 -0.78 1.05
CA PRO A 89 3.09 -2.00 1.69
C PRO A 89 1.63 -2.25 1.33
N LEU A 90 1.22 -3.52 1.42
CA LEU A 90 -0.20 -3.85 1.45
C LEU A 90 -0.78 -3.39 2.79
N VAL A 91 -1.80 -2.56 2.74
CA VAL A 91 -2.48 -2.00 3.91
C VAL A 91 -3.99 -2.07 3.69
N ASP A 92 -4.70 -2.50 4.72
CA ASP A 92 -6.16 -2.44 4.78
C ASP A 92 -6.63 -1.72 6.04
N ALA A 93 -7.77 -1.03 5.94
CA ALA A 93 -8.38 -0.32 7.05
C ALA A 93 -9.87 -0.65 7.14
N ILE A 94 -10.24 -1.27 8.26
CA ILE A 94 -11.54 -1.85 8.50
C ILE A 94 -12.19 -1.10 9.65
N VAL A 95 -13.43 -0.64 9.43
CA VAL A 95 -14.26 -0.05 10.50
C VAL A 95 -15.06 -1.16 11.16
N HIS A 96 -14.99 -1.25 12.48
CA HIS A 96 -15.78 -2.17 13.28
C HIS A 96 -16.31 -1.44 14.50
N ASP A 97 -17.63 -1.34 14.66
CA ASP A 97 -18.29 -0.64 15.76
C ASP A 97 -17.72 0.77 16.01
N ASP A 98 -17.04 0.97 17.13
CA ASP A 98 -16.44 2.20 17.61
C ASP A 98 -14.93 2.28 17.32
N ILE A 99 -14.35 1.32 16.60
CA ILE A 99 -12.93 1.28 16.25
C ILE A 99 -12.66 1.28 14.75
N VAL A 100 -11.43 1.67 14.40
CA VAL A 100 -10.80 1.45 13.11
C VAL A 100 -9.58 0.56 13.35
N LYS A 101 -9.54 -0.58 12.65
CA LYS A 101 -8.38 -1.48 12.62
C LYS A 101 -7.64 -1.29 11.31
N VAL A 102 -6.36 -0.96 11.39
CA VAL A 102 -5.44 -0.90 10.25
C VAL A 102 -4.48 -2.08 10.32
N VAL A 103 -4.36 -2.83 9.23
CA VAL A 103 -3.43 -3.96 9.10
C VAL A 103 -2.46 -3.67 7.99
N ALA A 104 -1.15 -3.82 8.23
CA ALA A 104 -0.11 -3.57 7.25
C ALA A 104 0.95 -4.68 7.23
N GLU A 105 1.35 -5.10 6.03
CA GLU A 105 2.41 -6.09 5.83
C GLU A 105 3.78 -5.43 5.61
N LEU A 106 4.74 -5.78 6.48
CA LEU A 106 6.10 -5.26 6.56
C LEU A 106 7.10 -6.43 6.79
N PRO A 107 7.26 -7.35 5.83
CA PRO A 107 8.17 -8.48 5.99
C PRO A 107 9.63 -8.04 6.10
N GLY A 108 10.33 -8.61 7.10
CA GLY A 108 11.74 -8.35 7.36
C GLY A 108 12.05 -6.94 7.87
N VAL A 109 11.07 -6.27 8.47
CA VAL A 109 11.24 -4.97 9.14
C VAL A 109 11.31 -5.21 10.65
N GLU A 110 12.20 -4.50 11.33
CA GLU A 110 12.25 -4.52 12.79
C GLU A 110 11.22 -3.52 13.36
N LYS A 111 10.62 -3.85 14.50
CA LYS A 111 9.60 -2.99 15.13
C LYS A 111 10.09 -1.56 15.36
N SER A 112 11.37 -1.40 15.74
CA SER A 112 12.01 -0.10 16.00
C SER A 112 12.09 0.81 14.78
N ASP A 113 11.99 0.25 13.58
CA ASP A 113 12.18 1.00 12.33
C ASP A 113 10.85 1.49 11.75
N ILE A 114 9.73 1.15 12.38
CA ILE A 114 8.39 1.51 11.95
C ILE A 114 8.00 2.83 12.59
N THR A 115 7.76 3.84 11.75
CA THR A 115 7.24 5.14 12.16
C THR A 115 5.79 5.30 11.70
N LEU A 116 4.91 5.68 12.60
CA LEU A 116 3.50 5.94 12.34
C LEU A 116 3.16 7.39 12.71
N HIS A 117 2.48 8.10 11.80
CA HIS A 117 1.92 9.41 12.09
C HIS A 117 0.44 9.40 11.75
N CYS A 118 -0.41 9.79 12.70
CA CYS A 118 -1.85 9.91 12.49
C CYS A 118 -2.33 11.30 12.92
N ASP A 119 -3.07 11.97 12.04
CA ASP A 119 -3.67 13.30 12.31
C ASP A 119 -5.18 13.22 12.63
N GLY A 120 -5.70 12.00 12.78
CA GLY A 120 -7.12 11.71 13.00
C GLY A 120 -7.92 11.44 11.72
N ARG A 121 -7.43 11.85 10.54
CA ARG A 121 -8.09 11.60 9.24
C ARG A 121 -7.21 10.79 8.29
N SER A 122 -5.90 10.91 8.42
CA SER A 122 -4.90 10.20 7.64
C SER A 122 -3.91 9.47 8.55
N LEU A 123 -3.38 8.38 8.03
CA LEU A 123 -2.30 7.60 8.64
C LEU A 123 -1.14 7.52 7.65
N ILE A 124 0.05 7.91 8.10
CA ILE A 124 1.31 7.73 7.38
C ILE A 124 2.09 6.62 8.06
N LEU A 125 2.44 5.60 7.28
CA LEU A 125 3.35 4.52 7.67
C LEU A 125 4.65 4.69 6.90
N LYS A 126 5.75 4.83 7.62
CA LYS A 126 7.10 4.96 7.06
C LYS A 126 8.05 3.94 7.70
N VAL A 127 8.89 3.33 6.87
CA VAL A 127 10.06 2.54 7.27
C VAL A 127 11.22 3.04 6.42
N ASP A 128 12.32 3.40 7.06
CA ASP A 128 13.46 4.02 6.39
C ASP A 128 14.76 3.46 6.98
N ASN A 129 15.15 2.28 6.51
CA ASN A 129 16.42 1.66 6.86
C ASN A 129 17.16 1.17 5.61
N GLU A 130 18.43 0.81 5.76
CA GLU A 130 19.29 0.42 4.63
C GLU A 130 18.79 -0.82 3.87
N LYS A 131 18.04 -1.71 4.53
CA LYS A 131 17.59 -2.99 3.97
C LYS A 131 16.20 -2.88 3.33
N ARG A 132 15.35 -2.00 3.85
CA ARG A 132 13.92 -1.91 3.55
C ARG A 132 13.46 -0.46 3.67
N ARG A 133 12.80 0.03 2.62
CA ARG A 133 12.10 1.31 2.63
C ARG A 133 10.64 1.09 2.27
N TYR A 134 9.76 1.52 3.17
CA TYR A 134 8.31 1.51 2.95
C TYR A 134 7.72 2.88 3.17
N TYR A 135 6.75 3.23 2.34
CA TYR A 135 5.97 4.44 2.52
C TYR A 135 4.52 4.20 2.10
N LYS A 136 3.57 4.53 2.97
CA LYS A 136 2.15 4.62 2.63
C LYS A 136 1.53 5.80 3.36
N LYS A 137 0.82 6.63 2.60
CA LYS A 137 -0.22 7.52 3.16
C LYS A 137 -1.59 6.88 2.87
N LEU A 138 -2.38 6.71 3.92
CA LEU A 138 -3.72 6.15 3.88
C LEU A 138 -4.70 7.19 4.41
N GLU A 139 -5.76 7.48 3.65
CA GLU A 139 -6.93 8.19 4.18
C GLU A 139 -7.78 7.20 4.97
N LEU A 140 -8.06 7.52 6.23
CA LEU A 140 -8.87 6.68 7.10
C LEU A 140 -10.35 6.80 6.71
N PRO A 141 -11.12 5.71 6.79
CA PRO A 141 -12.54 5.71 6.39
C PRO A 141 -13.42 6.60 7.26
N VAL A 142 -12.98 6.90 8.49
CA VAL A 142 -13.67 7.75 9.47
C VAL A 142 -12.64 8.52 10.29
N GLU A 143 -13.07 9.60 10.95
CA GLU A 143 -12.20 10.33 11.88
C GLU A 143 -11.98 9.48 13.15
N VAL A 144 -10.74 9.47 13.63
CA VAL A 144 -10.29 8.70 14.79
C VAL A 144 -9.59 9.59 15.81
N ASP A 145 -9.42 9.07 17.01
CA ASP A 145 -8.60 9.67 18.06
C ASP A 145 -7.21 8.97 18.11
N PRO A 146 -6.13 9.64 17.64
CA PRO A 146 -4.78 9.08 17.65
C PRO A 146 -4.26 8.68 19.05
N ASP A 147 -4.74 9.36 20.10
CA ASP A 147 -4.28 9.14 21.48
C ASP A 147 -4.79 7.80 22.04
N THR A 148 -5.81 7.22 21.41
CA THR A 148 -6.34 5.89 21.77
C THR A 148 -5.61 4.72 21.11
N SER A 149 -4.52 4.99 20.39
CA SER A 149 -3.82 4.01 19.58
C SER A 149 -3.29 2.81 20.38
N LYS A 150 -3.54 1.61 19.84
CA LYS A 150 -2.94 0.35 20.31
C LYS A 150 -2.34 -0.39 19.13
N ALA A 151 -1.05 -0.68 19.20
CA ALA A 151 -0.32 -1.34 18.12
C ALA A 151 0.26 -2.69 18.57
N ASN A 152 0.10 -3.71 17.73
CA ASN A 152 0.73 -5.01 17.85
C ASN A 152 1.54 -5.30 16.58
N TYR A 153 2.71 -5.91 16.72
CA TYR A 153 3.57 -6.27 15.60
C TYR A 153 4.12 -7.68 15.78
N LYS A 154 3.78 -8.58 14.85
CA LYS A 154 4.20 -9.97 14.91
C LYS A 154 4.41 -10.52 13.51
N ASN A 155 5.54 -11.21 13.30
CA ASN A 155 5.86 -11.92 12.06
C ASN A 155 5.74 -11.05 10.79
N GLY A 156 6.15 -9.78 10.87
CA GLY A 156 6.04 -8.89 9.72
C GLY A 156 4.68 -8.22 9.54
N VAL A 157 3.71 -8.44 10.41
CA VAL A 157 2.36 -7.84 10.31
C VAL A 157 2.14 -6.86 11.45
N LEU A 158 1.82 -5.61 11.09
CA LEU A 158 1.38 -4.56 12.01
C LEU A 158 -0.14 -4.55 12.09
N GLU A 159 -0.67 -4.63 13.30
CA GLU A 159 -2.08 -4.36 13.61
C GLU A 159 -2.14 -3.09 14.47
N LEU A 160 -2.83 -2.05 13.98
CA LEU A 160 -3.08 -0.80 14.69
C LEU A 160 -4.58 -0.64 14.90
N VAL A 161 -4.99 -0.43 16.16
CA VAL A 161 -6.38 -0.16 16.54
C VAL A 161 -6.49 1.27 17.04
N LEU A 162 -7.46 2.00 16.51
CA LEU A 162 -7.76 3.40 16.84
C LEU A 162 -9.24 3.51 17.16
N THR A 163 -9.61 4.28 18.18
CA THR A 163 -11.00 4.56 18.50
C THR A 163 -11.54 5.63 17.56
N ARG A 164 -12.77 5.46 17.09
CA ARG A 164 -13.46 6.46 16.29
C ARG A 164 -13.72 7.70 17.13
N LYS A 165 -13.44 8.86 16.57
CA LYS A 165 -13.83 10.11 17.20
C LYS A 165 -15.34 10.24 17.03
N SER A 166 -16.10 10.20 18.12
CA SER A 166 -17.55 10.27 18.05
C SER A 166 -17.99 11.58 17.39
N VAL A 167 -18.72 11.50 16.28
CA VAL A 167 -19.59 12.61 15.88
C VAL A 167 -20.66 12.72 16.97
N GLY A 168 -20.77 13.88 17.61
CA GLY A 168 -21.56 14.08 18.82
C GLY A 168 -22.99 13.52 18.75
N GLN A 169 -23.35 12.80 19.82
CA GLN A 169 -24.67 12.47 20.36
C GLN A 169 -25.69 11.71 19.49
N LYS A 170 -26.16 10.56 20.02
CA LYS A 170 -27.50 10.03 19.69
C LYS A 170 -28.53 11.15 19.90
N PRO A 171 -29.51 11.33 19.01
CA PRO A 171 -30.53 12.36 19.17
C PRO A 171 -31.17 12.26 20.57
N LYS A 172 -31.10 13.32 21.36
CA LYS A 172 -31.84 13.42 22.61
C LYS A 172 -33.27 13.85 22.28
N GLN A 173 -34.25 13.07 22.74
CA GLN A 173 -35.65 13.44 22.68
C GLN A 173 -35.87 14.71 23.52
N ILE A 174 -36.29 15.79 22.88
CA ILE A 174 -36.74 17.01 23.57
C ILE A 174 -38.26 16.87 23.75
N ARG A 175 -38.75 16.98 24.99
CA ARG A 175 -40.18 17.12 25.26
C ARG A 175 -40.56 18.59 25.13
N ILE A 176 -41.68 18.84 24.46
CA ILE A 176 -42.31 20.16 24.37
C ILE A 176 -43.39 20.16 25.45
N ASP A 177 -43.33 21.15 26.35
CA ASP A 177 -44.40 21.49 27.30
C ASP A 177 -45.32 22.56 26.69
#